data_AF-A0A9N9UUV7-F1
#
_entry.id   AF-A0A9N9UUV7-F1
#
_cell.length_a   1.000
_cell.length_b   1.000
_cell.length_c   1.000
_cell.angle_alpha   90.00
_cell.angle_beta   90.00
_cell.angle_gamma   90.00
#
_symmetry.space_group_name_H-M   'P 1'
#
loop_
_entity.id
_entity.type
_entity.pdbx_description
1 polymer ?
#
loop_
_entity_poly.entity_id
_entity_poly.type
_entity_poly.pdbx_seq_one_letter_code
_entity_poly.pdbx_strand_id
1 'polypeptide(L)'
;MEALDASSSQCGAYHEPSYLELTVSIVILLGLFVSYLPQHYRIISRGTSEGISPYFVLLGTTSATAGFANILTVPPSRAAIGCCKELDTFECAAGLLGVAQLGAQWLCFVFILVLFLIFFRYRGASVPQEELAGDAPGWRTAATVGLLCIFHGLIVIILTGVFVIALPSHLNFWANFLGVMAAALAAVQYIPQIWTTYKLKHAGSLSIPMMCIQTPGGLLFAASLFARLGWEGWSTWAIYLLTAGMQGMVLFLAISYELAARRERPVYNYTESAPASPVDRYHSSRRPVANRTYSEGWERGLPGPFTGHPELYAETEEDLDDIQEREERAIARENQPLLKPGGIGNPHKTYNSNHH
;
A
#
# COMPACT_ATOMS: atom_id res chain seq x y z
N MET A 1 -20.79 -30.83 -40.38
CA MET A 1 -20.49 -31.91 -39.42
C MET A 1 -19.08 -31.76 -38.88
N GLU A 2 -18.04 -31.61 -39.71
CA GLU A 2 -16.65 -31.36 -39.22
C GLU A 2 -16.46 -30.17 -38.26
N ALA A 3 -17.15 -29.04 -38.46
CA ALA A 3 -17.05 -27.89 -37.53
C ALA A 3 -17.77 -28.10 -36.18
N LEU A 4 -18.78 -28.99 -36.13
CA LEU A 4 -19.47 -29.35 -34.88
C LEU A 4 -18.69 -30.42 -34.11
N ASP A 5 -18.05 -31.36 -34.81
CA ASP A 5 -17.18 -32.38 -34.20
C ASP A 5 -15.86 -31.76 -33.66
N ALA A 6 -15.32 -30.73 -34.31
CA ALA A 6 -14.19 -29.96 -33.80
C ALA A 6 -14.53 -29.16 -32.53
N SER A 7 -15.74 -28.59 -32.43
CA SER A 7 -16.22 -27.90 -31.23
C SER A 7 -16.42 -28.87 -30.05
N SER A 8 -17.04 -30.02 -30.30
CA SER A 8 -17.28 -31.06 -29.29
C SER A 8 -15.99 -31.63 -28.70
N SER A 9 -14.95 -31.82 -29.53
CA SER A 9 -13.63 -32.26 -29.04
C SER A 9 -12.85 -31.18 -28.28
N GLN A 10 -13.09 -29.89 -28.56
CA GLN A 10 -12.41 -28.77 -27.92
C GLN A 10 -12.97 -28.46 -26.51
N CYS A 11 -14.27 -28.66 -26.31
CA CYS A 11 -14.90 -28.51 -24.99
C CYS A 11 -14.69 -29.74 -24.08
N GLY A 12 -14.28 -30.88 -24.65
CA GLY A 12 -13.93 -32.12 -23.93
C GLY A 12 -12.93 -31.93 -22.79
N ALA A 13 -11.97 -31.02 -22.94
CA ALA A 13 -10.96 -30.73 -21.93
C ALA A 13 -11.52 -30.08 -20.64
N TYR A 14 -12.74 -29.55 -20.69
CA TYR A 14 -13.39 -28.89 -19.56
C TYR A 14 -14.37 -29.78 -18.79
N HIS A 15 -14.69 -30.98 -19.29
CA HIS A 15 -15.57 -31.94 -18.62
C HIS A 15 -14.95 -32.55 -17.35
N GLU A 16 -13.63 -32.70 -17.30
CA GLU A 16 -12.93 -33.27 -16.14
C GLU A 16 -12.06 -32.21 -15.45
N PRO A 17 -12.64 -31.36 -14.58
CA PRO A 17 -11.88 -30.34 -13.88
C PRO A 17 -10.89 -30.97 -12.89
N SER A 18 -9.65 -30.47 -12.91
CA SER A 18 -8.63 -30.86 -11.94
C SER A 18 -9.00 -30.40 -10.53
N TYR A 19 -9.25 -31.35 -9.62
CA TYR A 19 -9.57 -31.07 -8.21
C TYR A 19 -8.45 -30.29 -7.49
N LEU A 20 -7.19 -30.49 -7.89
CA LEU A 20 -6.05 -29.74 -7.35
C LEU A 20 -6.14 -28.26 -7.74
N GLU A 21 -6.38 -27.96 -9.03
CA GLU A 21 -6.52 -26.58 -9.50
C GLU A 21 -7.71 -25.87 -8.85
N LEU A 22 -8.83 -26.60 -8.70
CA LEU A 22 -10.02 -26.12 -8.01
C LEU A 22 -9.70 -25.76 -6.55
N THR A 23 -9.08 -26.68 -5.82
CA THR A 23 -8.72 -26.48 -4.40
C THR A 23 -7.76 -25.31 -4.23
N VAL A 24 -6.69 -25.25 -5.02
CA VAL A 24 -5.71 -24.16 -4.99
C VAL A 24 -6.39 -22.82 -5.27
N SER A 25 -7.31 -22.79 -6.23
CA SER A 25 -7.98 -21.56 -6.63
C SER A 25 -8.99 -21.07 -5.59
N ILE A 26 -9.69 -21.96 -4.90
CA ILE A 26 -10.56 -21.61 -3.77
C ILE A 26 -9.73 -21.02 -2.62
N VAL A 27 -8.59 -21.65 -2.29
CA VAL A 27 -7.68 -21.15 -1.25
C VAL A 27 -7.15 -19.75 -1.61
N ILE A 28 -6.73 -19.53 -2.85
CA ILE A 28 -6.31 -18.21 -3.33
C ILE A 28 -7.43 -17.18 -3.21
N LEU A 29 -8.66 -17.55 -3.59
CA LEU A 29 -9.81 -16.65 -3.52
C LEU A 29 -10.12 -16.23 -2.07
N LEU A 30 -10.09 -17.18 -1.13
CA LEU A 30 -10.23 -16.88 0.30
C LEU A 30 -9.09 -15.99 0.81
N GLY A 31 -7.85 -16.29 0.44
CA GLY A 31 -6.68 -15.48 0.79
C GLY A 31 -6.76 -14.06 0.25
N LEU A 32 -7.35 -13.86 -0.93
CA LEU A 32 -7.62 -12.55 -1.51
C LEU A 32 -8.56 -11.75 -0.62
N PHE A 33 -9.72 -12.30 -0.24
CA PHE A 33 -10.66 -11.60 0.63
C PHE A 33 -10.04 -11.24 1.98
N VAL A 34 -9.32 -12.18 2.59
CA VAL A 34 -8.60 -11.95 3.86
C VAL A 34 -7.55 -10.84 3.73
N SER A 35 -6.91 -10.70 2.57
CA SER A 35 -5.88 -9.67 2.34
C SER A 35 -6.48 -8.27 2.14
N TYR A 36 -7.63 -8.19 1.46
CA TYR A 36 -8.29 -6.91 1.17
C TYR A 36 -9.11 -6.38 2.36
N LEU A 37 -9.73 -7.26 3.15
CA LEU A 37 -10.63 -6.90 4.25
C LEU A 37 -10.01 -5.92 5.28
N PRO A 38 -8.77 -6.09 5.76
CA PRO A 38 -8.15 -5.15 6.69
C PRO A 38 -8.00 -3.74 6.09
N GLN A 39 -7.72 -3.64 4.79
CA GLN A 39 -7.59 -2.36 4.11
C GLN A 39 -8.93 -1.65 4.00
N HIS A 40 -10.00 -2.37 3.61
CA HIS A 40 -11.36 -1.82 3.56
C HIS A 40 -11.81 -1.38 4.96
N TYR A 41 -11.60 -2.23 5.96
CA TYR A 41 -11.94 -1.92 7.35
C TYR A 41 -11.18 -0.68 7.86
N ARG A 42 -9.89 -0.54 7.55
CA ARG A 42 -9.09 0.61 7.98
C ARG A 42 -9.59 1.93 7.40
N ILE A 43 -10.02 1.95 6.13
CA ILE A 43 -10.57 3.16 5.52
C ILE A 43 -11.92 3.53 6.16
N ILE A 44 -12.81 2.54 6.32
CA ILE A 44 -14.15 2.74 6.89
C ILE A 44 -14.07 3.18 8.36
N SER A 45 -13.27 2.51 9.18
CA SER A 45 -13.13 2.79 10.61
C SER A 45 -12.47 4.14 10.90
N ARG A 46 -11.47 4.54 10.09
CA ARG A 46 -10.84 5.87 10.20
C ARG A 46 -11.76 6.98 9.70
N GLY A 47 -12.69 6.64 8.80
CA GLY A 47 -13.55 7.61 8.14
C GLY A 47 -12.74 8.66 7.36
N THR A 48 -11.50 8.37 6.97
CA THR A 48 -10.66 9.24 6.15
C THR A 48 -9.71 8.41 5.29
N SER A 49 -9.45 8.89 4.08
CA SER A 49 -8.47 8.31 3.16
C SER A 49 -7.08 8.97 3.23
N GLU A 50 -6.84 9.80 4.26
CA GLU A 50 -5.52 10.39 4.45
C GLU A 50 -4.43 9.34 4.74
N GLY A 51 -3.32 9.49 4.03
CA GLY A 51 -2.21 8.53 3.96
C GLY A 51 -2.26 7.60 2.74
N ILE A 52 -3.36 7.56 1.98
CA ILE A 52 -3.44 6.82 0.71
C ILE A 52 -3.04 7.74 -0.43
N SER A 53 -2.01 7.35 -1.20
CA SER A 53 -1.58 8.11 -2.37
C SER A 53 -2.65 8.10 -3.48
N PRO A 54 -3.11 9.27 -3.98
CA PRO A 54 -4.05 9.33 -5.09
C PRO A 54 -3.52 8.65 -6.37
N TYR A 55 -2.21 8.73 -6.60
CA TYR A 55 -1.55 8.09 -7.75
C TYR A 55 -1.54 6.56 -7.61
N PHE A 56 -1.40 6.04 -6.39
CA PHE A 56 -1.52 4.60 -6.13
C PHE A 56 -2.91 4.10 -6.48
N VAL A 57 -3.95 4.84 -6.08
CA VAL A 57 -5.35 4.50 -6.40
C VAL A 57 -5.61 4.57 -7.90
N LEU A 58 -5.12 5.63 -8.57
CA LEU A 58 -5.23 5.80 -10.02
C LEU A 58 -4.58 4.63 -10.77
N LEU A 59 -3.27 4.45 -10.61
CA LEU A 59 -2.48 3.43 -11.32
C LEU A 59 -3.00 2.02 -11.03
N GLY A 60 -3.30 1.73 -9.76
CA GLY A 60 -3.84 0.43 -9.34
C GLY A 60 -5.20 0.14 -9.96
N THR A 61 -6.11 1.13 -9.99
CA THR A 61 -7.45 0.92 -10.56
C THR A 61 -7.40 0.76 -12.08
N THR A 62 -6.60 1.58 -12.77
CA THR A 62 -6.45 1.48 -14.22
C THR A 62 -5.76 0.18 -14.62
N SER A 63 -4.73 -0.25 -13.87
CA SER A 63 -4.05 -1.54 -14.08
C SER A 63 -4.99 -2.72 -13.84
N ALA A 64 -5.74 -2.71 -12.73
CA ALA A 64 -6.71 -3.78 -12.43
C ALA A 64 -7.82 -3.86 -13.47
N THR A 65 -8.32 -2.72 -13.96
CA THR A 65 -9.35 -2.68 -15.01
C THR A 65 -8.81 -3.24 -16.33
N ALA A 66 -7.59 -2.89 -16.70
CA ALA A 66 -6.91 -3.42 -17.88
C ALA A 66 -6.64 -4.94 -17.75
N GLY A 67 -6.19 -5.40 -16.58
CA GLY A 67 -5.95 -6.82 -16.29
C GLY A 67 -7.23 -7.65 -16.33
N PHE A 68 -8.34 -7.12 -15.80
CA PHE A 68 -9.63 -7.80 -15.87
C PHE A 68 -10.17 -7.87 -17.31
N ALA A 69 -10.05 -6.78 -18.08
CA ALA A 69 -10.42 -6.81 -19.50
C ALA A 69 -9.51 -7.74 -20.32
N ASN A 70 -8.22 -7.85 -19.95
CA ASN A 70 -7.29 -8.78 -20.58
C ASN A 70 -7.76 -10.24 -20.39
N ILE A 71 -8.03 -10.71 -19.16
CA ILE A 71 -8.46 -12.10 -18.96
C ILE A 71 -9.80 -12.41 -19.65
N LEU A 72 -10.70 -11.44 -19.79
CA LEU A 72 -11.95 -11.64 -20.53
C LEU A 72 -11.74 -11.81 -22.04
N THR A 73 -10.61 -11.34 -22.58
CA THR A 73 -10.34 -11.27 -24.02
C THR A 73 -9.27 -12.26 -24.51
N VAL A 74 -8.49 -12.88 -23.62
CA VAL A 74 -7.49 -13.89 -24.02
C VAL A 74 -8.16 -15.14 -24.63
N PRO A 75 -7.51 -15.81 -25.61
CA PRO A 75 -8.09 -16.95 -26.32
C PRO A 75 -8.59 -18.09 -25.42
N PRO A 76 -7.83 -18.56 -24.41
CA PRO A 76 -8.27 -19.67 -23.57
C PRO A 76 -9.54 -19.33 -22.78
N SER A 77 -9.64 -18.12 -22.24
CA SER A 77 -10.82 -17.68 -21.49
C SER A 77 -12.04 -17.51 -22.40
N ARG A 78 -11.86 -17.04 -23.64
CA ARG A 78 -12.95 -16.98 -24.62
C ARG A 78 -13.45 -18.36 -25.02
N ALA A 79 -12.55 -19.32 -25.20
CA ALA A 79 -12.92 -20.71 -25.47
C ALA A 79 -13.72 -21.30 -24.30
N ALA A 80 -13.26 -21.11 -23.06
CA ALA A 80 -13.97 -21.55 -21.86
C ALA A 80 -15.37 -20.93 -21.74
N ILE A 81 -15.49 -19.61 -21.95
CA ILE A 81 -16.79 -18.90 -21.94
C ILE A 81 -17.72 -19.43 -23.05
N GLY A 82 -17.17 -19.77 -24.22
CA GLY A 82 -17.92 -20.35 -25.33
C GLY A 82 -18.46 -21.75 -25.01
N CYS A 83 -17.62 -22.61 -24.41
CA CYS A 83 -17.96 -23.98 -24.02
C CYS A 83 -18.99 -24.07 -22.89
N CYS A 84 -19.16 -23.03 -22.08
CA CYS A 84 -20.17 -22.98 -21.01
C CYS A 84 -21.63 -23.14 -21.50
N LYS A 85 -21.90 -23.10 -22.80
CA LYS A 85 -23.22 -23.40 -23.36
C LYS A 85 -23.52 -24.90 -23.43
N GLU A 86 -22.47 -25.74 -23.44
CA GLU A 86 -22.54 -27.19 -23.62
C GLU A 86 -22.19 -27.95 -22.33
N LEU A 87 -21.49 -27.32 -21.39
CA LEU A 87 -21.04 -27.90 -20.14
C LEU A 87 -22.07 -27.78 -19.00
N ASP A 88 -21.96 -28.65 -18.01
CA ASP A 88 -22.71 -28.52 -16.77
C ASP A 88 -22.24 -27.30 -15.95
N THR A 89 -23.11 -26.83 -15.05
CA THR A 89 -22.85 -25.61 -14.26
C THR A 89 -21.55 -25.68 -13.46
N PHE A 90 -21.22 -26.87 -12.91
CA PHE A 90 -20.01 -27.07 -12.12
C PHE A 90 -18.73 -27.03 -12.97
N GLU A 91 -18.76 -27.67 -14.13
CA GLU A 91 -17.64 -27.72 -15.08
C GLU A 91 -17.34 -26.33 -15.63
N CYS A 92 -18.37 -25.59 -16.03
CA CYS A 92 -18.24 -24.19 -16.46
C CYS A 92 -17.69 -23.30 -15.31
N ALA A 93 -18.19 -23.46 -14.08
CA ALA A 93 -17.71 -22.69 -12.94
C ALA A 93 -16.22 -22.98 -12.63
N ALA A 94 -15.79 -24.24 -12.74
CA ALA A 94 -14.40 -24.64 -12.55
C ALA A 94 -13.49 -24.07 -13.64
N GLY A 95 -13.96 -24.05 -14.89
CA GLY A 95 -13.25 -23.47 -16.04
C GLY A 95 -13.12 -21.95 -15.98
N LEU A 96 -14.13 -21.25 -15.43
CA LEU A 96 -14.14 -19.79 -15.29
C LEU A 96 -13.55 -19.27 -13.98
N LEU A 97 -12.98 -20.14 -13.14
CA LEU A 97 -12.54 -19.76 -11.81
C LEU A 97 -11.43 -18.68 -11.82
N GLY A 98 -10.51 -18.73 -12.79
CA GLY A 98 -9.52 -17.66 -12.99
C GLY A 98 -10.16 -16.30 -13.31
N VAL A 99 -11.17 -16.29 -14.19
CA VAL A 99 -11.94 -15.07 -14.51
C VAL A 99 -12.64 -14.54 -13.26
N ALA A 100 -13.25 -15.43 -12.48
CA ALA A 100 -13.93 -15.07 -11.23
C ALA A 100 -12.96 -14.50 -10.19
N GLN A 101 -11.76 -15.08 -10.04
CA GLN A 101 -10.73 -14.57 -9.12
C GLN A 101 -10.26 -13.17 -9.50
N LEU A 102 -9.95 -12.92 -10.77
CA LEU A 102 -9.52 -11.62 -11.24
C LEU A 102 -10.66 -10.59 -11.17
N GLY A 103 -11.90 -11.01 -11.44
CA GLY A 103 -13.11 -10.19 -11.26
C GLY A 103 -13.32 -9.80 -9.81
N ALA A 104 -13.19 -10.73 -8.87
CA ALA A 104 -13.25 -10.44 -7.43
C ALA A 104 -12.15 -9.47 -7.01
N GLN A 105 -10.92 -9.66 -7.48
CA GLN A 105 -9.81 -8.74 -7.23
C GLN A 105 -10.12 -7.31 -7.73
N TRP A 106 -10.61 -7.22 -8.97
CA TRP A 106 -10.99 -5.96 -9.59
C TRP A 106 -12.10 -5.26 -8.81
N LEU A 107 -13.16 -5.97 -8.42
CA LEU A 107 -14.24 -5.43 -7.60
C LEU A 107 -13.74 -4.93 -6.24
N CYS A 108 -12.87 -5.68 -5.57
CA CYS A 108 -12.25 -5.24 -4.31
C CYS A 108 -11.45 -3.94 -4.48
N PHE A 109 -10.73 -3.78 -5.60
CA PHE A 109 -9.96 -2.57 -5.88
C PHE A 109 -10.85 -1.38 -6.28
N VAL A 110 -11.90 -1.61 -7.05
CA VAL A 110 -12.94 -0.61 -7.33
C VAL A 110 -13.61 -0.16 -6.04
N PHE A 111 -13.87 -1.07 -5.11
CA PHE A 111 -14.40 -0.71 -3.79
C PHE A 111 -13.43 0.18 -3.01
N ILE A 112 -12.11 -0.04 -3.10
CA ILE A 112 -11.12 0.89 -2.54
C ILE A 112 -11.22 2.28 -3.20
N LEU A 113 -11.37 2.36 -4.52
CA LEU A 113 -11.57 3.66 -5.20
C LEU A 113 -12.85 4.36 -4.70
N VAL A 114 -13.96 3.63 -4.55
CA VAL A 114 -15.22 4.20 -4.04
C VAL A 114 -15.03 4.72 -2.61
N LEU A 115 -14.44 3.93 -1.72
CA LEU A 115 -14.14 4.37 -0.36
C LEU A 115 -13.18 5.57 -0.34
N PHE A 116 -12.18 5.57 -1.22
CA PHE A 116 -11.24 6.67 -1.38
C PHE A 116 -11.95 7.97 -1.73
N LEU A 117 -12.89 7.94 -2.68
CA LEU A 117 -13.66 9.12 -3.10
C LEU A 117 -14.65 9.59 -2.03
N ILE A 118 -15.33 8.67 -1.34
CA ILE A 118 -16.31 8.98 -0.30
C ILE A 118 -15.62 9.59 0.93
N PHE A 119 -14.56 8.95 1.41
CA PHE A 119 -13.82 9.38 2.60
C PHE A 119 -12.67 10.31 2.27
N PHE A 120 -12.65 10.90 1.06
CA PHE A 120 -11.66 11.91 0.71
C PHE A 120 -11.89 13.17 1.54
N ARG A 121 -11.11 13.32 2.62
CA ARG A 121 -11.15 14.48 3.52
C ARG A 121 -12.50 14.68 4.21
N TYR A 122 -13.11 13.58 4.65
CA TYR A 122 -14.35 13.60 5.43
C TYR A 122 -14.13 14.38 6.74
N ARG A 123 -14.83 15.51 6.90
CA ARG A 123 -14.63 16.47 8.01
C ARG A 123 -14.95 15.90 9.40
N GLY A 124 -15.60 14.74 9.48
CA GLY A 124 -15.93 14.04 10.71
C GLY A 124 -15.16 12.74 10.91
N ALA A 125 -13.93 12.65 10.39
CA ALA A 125 -13.07 11.47 10.57
C ALA A 125 -12.78 11.20 12.05
N SER A 126 -12.59 9.94 12.42
CA SER A 126 -12.32 9.52 13.81
C SER A 126 -10.88 9.80 14.27
N VAL A 127 -10.15 10.60 13.50
CA VAL A 127 -8.72 10.90 13.68
C VAL A 127 -8.58 12.37 14.11
N PRO A 128 -7.77 12.69 15.15
CA PRO A 128 -7.55 14.08 15.59
C PRO A 128 -7.01 14.96 14.46
N GLN A 129 -7.52 16.20 14.37
CA GLN A 129 -7.18 17.14 13.29
C GLN A 129 -5.69 17.52 13.23
N GLU A 130 -4.96 17.31 14.32
CA GLU A 130 -3.51 17.49 14.45
C GLU A 130 -2.72 16.42 13.66
N GLU A 131 -3.24 15.20 13.51
CA GLU A 131 -2.63 14.14 12.68
C GLU A 131 -2.97 14.29 11.18
N LEU A 132 -4.03 15.03 10.87
CA LEU A 132 -4.44 15.38 9.50
C LEU A 132 -3.72 16.66 9.01
N ALA A 133 -2.81 17.22 9.81
CA ALA A 133 -2.12 18.48 9.51
C ALA A 133 -0.92 18.25 8.56
N GLY A 134 -1.18 18.42 7.27
CA GLY A 134 -0.20 18.55 6.19
C GLY A 134 -0.85 19.15 4.95
N ASP A 135 -0.06 19.50 3.92
CA ASP A 135 -0.60 19.89 2.61
C ASP A 135 -1.21 18.66 1.90
N ALA A 136 -2.39 18.26 2.37
CA ALA A 136 -3.15 17.17 1.76
C ALA A 136 -3.57 17.59 0.34
N PRO A 137 -3.51 16.69 -0.66
CA PRO A 137 -4.00 16.98 -2.00
C PRO A 137 -5.43 17.51 -1.93
N GLY A 138 -5.71 18.61 -2.63
CA GLY A 138 -7.05 19.19 -2.62
C GLY A 138 -8.10 18.21 -3.16
N TRP A 139 -9.38 18.42 -2.82
CA TRP A 139 -10.52 17.66 -3.37
C TRP A 139 -10.48 17.53 -4.91
N ARG A 140 -9.92 18.54 -5.59
CA ARG A 140 -9.67 18.52 -7.03
C ARG A 140 -8.84 17.31 -7.47
N THR A 141 -7.81 16.93 -6.71
CA THR A 141 -6.97 15.77 -7.03
C THR A 141 -7.76 14.47 -6.97
N ALA A 142 -8.58 14.27 -5.93
CA ALA A 142 -9.43 13.09 -5.82
C ALA A 142 -10.47 13.02 -6.93
N ALA A 143 -11.12 14.14 -7.24
CA ALA A 143 -12.07 14.23 -8.34
C ALA A 143 -11.41 13.91 -9.69
N THR A 144 -10.22 14.45 -9.97
CA THR A 144 -9.45 14.16 -11.18
C THR A 144 -9.08 12.68 -11.26
N VAL A 145 -8.60 12.07 -10.16
CA VAL A 145 -8.29 10.63 -10.12
C VAL A 145 -9.54 9.79 -10.41
N GLY A 146 -10.66 10.09 -9.75
CA GLY A 146 -11.92 9.38 -9.99
C GLY A 146 -12.39 9.50 -11.44
N LEU A 147 -12.34 10.70 -12.01
CA LEU A 147 -12.71 10.96 -13.39
C LEU A 147 -11.82 10.20 -14.38
N LEU A 148 -10.51 10.21 -14.18
CA LEU A 148 -9.56 9.47 -15.01
C LEU A 148 -9.79 7.96 -14.95
N CYS A 149 -10.04 7.41 -13.75
CA CYS A 149 -10.37 5.99 -13.59
C CYS A 149 -11.65 5.61 -14.36
N ILE A 150 -12.71 6.41 -14.23
CA ILE A 150 -13.98 6.19 -14.92
C ILE A 150 -13.79 6.30 -16.43
N PHE A 151 -13.12 7.36 -16.89
CA PHE A 151 -12.86 7.58 -18.31
C PHE A 151 -12.04 6.44 -18.94
N HIS A 152 -10.98 6.00 -18.27
CA HIS A 152 -10.19 4.85 -18.68
C HIS A 152 -11.05 3.57 -18.75
N GLY A 153 -11.86 3.30 -17.71
CA GLY A 153 -12.76 2.15 -17.69
C GLY A 153 -13.76 2.15 -18.84
N LEU A 154 -14.37 3.31 -19.13
CA LEU A 154 -15.29 3.47 -20.26
C LEU A 154 -14.60 3.23 -21.60
N ILE A 155 -13.40 3.78 -21.81
CA ILE A 155 -12.61 3.52 -23.02
C ILE A 155 -12.33 2.03 -23.18
N VAL A 156 -11.87 1.36 -22.11
CA VAL A 156 -11.59 -0.08 -22.14
C VAL A 156 -12.84 -0.88 -22.50
N ILE A 157 -13.99 -0.56 -21.91
CA ILE A 157 -15.27 -1.22 -22.21
C ILE A 157 -15.66 -1.02 -23.68
N ILE A 158 -15.65 0.23 -24.17
CA ILE A 158 -16.05 0.57 -25.54
C ILE A 158 -15.13 -0.13 -26.55
N LEU A 159 -13.81 0.00 -26.39
CA LEU A 159 -12.84 -0.61 -27.30
C LEU A 159 -12.92 -2.14 -27.25
N THR A 160 -13.09 -2.73 -26.06
CA THR A 160 -13.31 -4.18 -25.95
C THR A 160 -14.56 -4.62 -26.72
N GLY A 161 -15.67 -3.88 -26.60
CA GLY A 161 -16.88 -4.15 -27.38
C GLY A 161 -16.65 -4.05 -28.88
N VAL A 162 -15.91 -3.04 -29.34
CA VAL A 162 -15.54 -2.87 -30.75
C VAL A 162 -14.71 -4.06 -31.25
N PHE A 163 -13.68 -4.49 -30.50
CA PHE A 163 -12.85 -5.63 -30.90
C PHE A 163 -13.61 -6.95 -30.85
N VAL A 164 -14.56 -7.12 -29.94
CA VAL A 164 -15.38 -8.35 -29.85
C VAL A 164 -16.39 -8.42 -31.00
N ILE A 165 -17.05 -7.32 -31.34
CA ILE A 165 -18.19 -7.31 -32.27
C ILE A 165 -17.77 -6.96 -33.70
N ALA A 166 -17.00 -5.88 -33.87
CA ALA A 166 -16.69 -5.32 -35.19
C ALA A 166 -15.34 -5.81 -35.75
N LEU A 167 -14.36 -6.11 -34.89
CA LEU A 167 -12.99 -6.46 -35.29
C LEU A 167 -12.47 -7.74 -34.60
N PRO A 168 -13.19 -8.88 -34.66
CA PRO A 168 -12.84 -10.10 -33.92
C PRO A 168 -11.47 -10.67 -34.30
N SER A 169 -11.00 -10.44 -35.53
CA SER A 169 -9.65 -10.83 -36.00
C SER A 169 -8.52 -10.15 -35.22
N HIS A 170 -8.77 -8.98 -34.62
CA HIS A 170 -7.78 -8.21 -33.86
C HIS A 170 -7.94 -8.35 -32.35
N LEU A 171 -8.87 -9.18 -31.87
CA LEU A 171 -9.15 -9.32 -30.44
C LEU A 171 -7.95 -9.87 -29.65
N ASN A 172 -7.13 -10.74 -30.25
CA ASN A 172 -5.89 -11.23 -29.63
C ASN A 172 -4.87 -10.10 -29.42
N PHE A 173 -4.76 -9.19 -30.38
CA PHE A 173 -3.89 -8.02 -30.26
C PHE A 173 -4.38 -7.13 -29.12
N TRP A 174 -5.70 -6.87 -29.06
CA TRP A 174 -6.30 -6.09 -27.98
C TRP A 174 -6.07 -6.71 -26.60
N ALA A 175 -6.24 -8.03 -26.46
CA ALA A 175 -5.95 -8.74 -25.21
C ALA A 175 -4.50 -8.52 -24.79
N ASN A 176 -3.54 -8.74 -25.68
CA ASN A 176 -2.12 -8.55 -25.37
C ASN A 176 -1.78 -7.09 -25.02
N PHE A 177 -2.37 -6.12 -25.73
CA PHE A 177 -2.23 -4.70 -25.44
C PHE A 177 -2.70 -4.37 -24.02
N LEU A 178 -3.89 -4.84 -23.63
CA LEU A 178 -4.42 -4.65 -22.28
C LEU A 178 -3.50 -5.25 -21.20
N GLY A 179 -2.92 -6.43 -21.47
CA GLY A 179 -2.01 -7.07 -20.53
C GLY A 179 -0.69 -6.30 -20.37
N VAL A 180 -0.10 -5.85 -21.47
CA VAL A 180 1.10 -4.99 -21.44
C VAL A 180 0.81 -3.65 -20.76
N MET A 181 -0.35 -3.04 -21.02
CA MET A 181 -0.77 -1.81 -20.35
C MET A 181 -0.91 -2.01 -18.83
N ALA A 182 -1.55 -3.09 -18.41
CA ALA A 182 -1.68 -3.43 -16.99
C ALA A 182 -0.30 -3.61 -16.31
N ALA A 183 0.60 -4.36 -16.96
CA ALA A 183 1.97 -4.58 -16.49
C ALA A 183 2.77 -3.28 -16.40
N ALA A 184 2.69 -2.41 -17.41
CA ALA A 184 3.36 -1.13 -17.43
C ALA A 184 2.88 -0.22 -16.29
N LEU A 185 1.55 -0.10 -16.10
CA LEU A 185 0.96 0.69 -15.02
C LEU A 185 1.39 0.16 -13.64
N ALA A 186 1.43 -1.16 -13.46
CA ALA A 186 1.92 -1.77 -12.22
C ALA A 186 3.43 -1.51 -12.02
N ALA A 187 4.25 -1.60 -13.07
CA ALA A 187 5.68 -1.29 -12.99
C ALA A 187 5.92 0.16 -12.54
N VAL A 188 5.16 1.11 -13.09
CA VAL A 188 5.24 2.53 -12.67
C VAL A 188 4.89 2.71 -11.19
N GLN A 189 4.05 1.84 -10.62
CA GLN A 189 3.71 1.86 -9.19
C GLN A 189 4.81 1.24 -8.32
N TYR A 190 5.38 0.11 -8.72
CA TYR A 190 6.35 -0.62 -7.90
C TYR A 190 7.79 -0.07 -8.01
N ILE A 191 8.22 0.41 -9.18
CA ILE A 191 9.60 0.88 -9.39
C ILE A 191 9.98 2.03 -8.43
N PRO A 192 9.15 3.09 -8.27
CA PRO A 192 9.44 4.15 -7.31
C PRO A 192 9.54 3.60 -5.88
N GLN A 193 8.65 2.67 -5.50
CA GLN A 193 8.68 2.07 -4.17
C GLN A 193 9.98 1.28 -3.93
N ILE A 194 10.42 0.48 -4.90
CA ILE A 194 11.69 -0.25 -4.85
C ILE A 194 12.85 0.73 -4.66
N TRP A 195 12.89 1.79 -5.49
CA TRP A 195 13.95 2.79 -5.45
C TRP A 195 14.00 3.53 -4.11
N THR A 196 12.84 3.96 -3.61
CA THR A 196 12.72 4.62 -2.31
C THR A 196 13.17 3.71 -1.17
N THR A 197 12.71 2.46 -1.13
CA THR A 197 13.16 1.49 -0.10
C THR A 197 14.67 1.27 -0.18
N TYR A 198 15.23 1.15 -1.39
CA TYR A 198 16.67 1.00 -1.60
C TYR A 198 17.48 2.22 -1.12
N LYS A 199 16.95 3.44 -1.31
CA LYS A 199 17.60 4.69 -0.91
C LYS A 199 17.50 4.95 0.59
N LEU A 200 16.35 4.66 1.20
CA LEU A 200 16.10 4.90 2.63
C LEU A 200 16.82 3.90 3.54
N LYS A 201 17.21 2.72 3.03
CA LYS A 201 17.88 1.66 3.82
C LYS A 201 17.08 1.19 5.04
N HIS A 202 15.77 1.37 5.03
CA HIS A 202 14.84 0.83 6.03
C HIS A 202 13.46 0.61 5.40
N ALA A 203 12.63 -0.26 5.99
CA ALA A 203 11.30 -0.56 5.49
C ALA A 203 10.29 0.61 5.62
N GLY A 204 10.53 1.54 6.55
CA GLY A 204 9.66 2.70 6.76
C GLY A 204 8.28 2.29 7.25
N SER A 205 7.21 2.78 6.62
CA SER A 205 5.81 2.46 6.98
C SER A 205 5.28 1.18 6.32
N LEU A 206 6.11 0.41 5.60
CA LEU A 206 5.70 -0.82 4.93
C LEU A 206 5.40 -1.94 5.95
N SER A 207 4.27 -2.63 5.77
CA SER A 207 3.92 -3.80 6.57
C SER A 207 4.63 -5.05 6.02
N ILE A 208 5.79 -5.38 6.60
CA ILE A 208 6.54 -6.62 6.29
C ILE A 208 5.64 -7.87 6.42
N PRO A 209 4.82 -8.04 7.49
CA PRO A 209 3.95 -9.21 7.61
C PRO A 209 2.96 -9.37 6.45
N MET A 210 2.36 -8.25 6.02
CA MET A 210 1.42 -8.25 4.91
C MET A 210 2.11 -8.67 3.60
N MET A 211 3.35 -8.23 3.38
CA MET A 211 4.12 -8.61 2.20
C MET A 211 4.59 -10.07 2.24
N CYS A 212 4.94 -10.62 3.40
CA CYS A 212 5.30 -12.03 3.56
C CYS A 212 4.16 -12.98 3.17
N ILE A 213 2.91 -12.59 3.38
CA ILE A 213 1.74 -13.40 2.99
C ILE A 213 1.42 -13.19 1.51
N GLN A 214 1.44 -11.94 1.04
CA GLN A 214 1.02 -11.61 -0.32
C GLN A 214 2.03 -12.06 -1.39
N THR A 215 3.34 -11.96 -1.16
CA THR A 215 4.34 -12.31 -2.19
C THR A 215 4.25 -13.78 -2.60
N PRO A 216 4.24 -14.77 -1.68
CA PRO A 216 4.04 -16.17 -2.04
C PRO A 216 2.66 -16.43 -2.66
N GLY A 217 1.62 -15.78 -2.13
CA GLY A 217 0.26 -15.88 -2.68
C GLY A 217 0.17 -15.40 -4.13
N GLY A 218 0.84 -14.29 -4.46
CA GLY A 218 0.91 -13.74 -5.82
C GLY A 218 1.66 -14.64 -6.80
N LEU A 219 2.75 -15.27 -6.37
CA LEU A 219 3.47 -16.26 -7.17
C LEU A 219 2.63 -17.51 -7.41
N LEU A 220 1.97 -18.02 -6.36
CA LEU A 220 1.05 -19.16 -6.47
C LEU A 220 -0.11 -18.84 -7.42
N PHE A 221 -0.65 -17.63 -7.35
CA PHE A 221 -1.70 -17.16 -8.24
C PHE A 221 -1.24 -17.09 -9.70
N ALA A 222 -0.06 -16.51 -9.96
CA ALA A 222 0.52 -16.49 -11.30
C ALA A 222 0.74 -17.91 -11.85
N ALA A 223 1.24 -18.84 -11.02
CA ALA A 223 1.40 -20.24 -11.38
C ALA A 223 0.05 -20.92 -11.68
N SER A 224 -1.00 -20.63 -10.89
CA SER A 224 -2.34 -21.17 -11.13
C SER A 224 -2.93 -20.67 -12.46
N LEU A 225 -2.68 -19.42 -12.83
CA LEU A 225 -3.11 -18.87 -14.11
C LEU A 225 -2.31 -19.46 -15.28
N PHE A 226 -1.02 -19.72 -15.10
CA PHE A 226 -0.20 -20.42 -16.10
C PHE A 226 -0.71 -21.85 -16.32
N ALA A 227 -1.01 -22.60 -15.26
CA ALA A 227 -1.56 -23.94 -15.37
C ALA A 227 -2.88 -23.96 -16.15
N ARG A 228 -3.75 -22.97 -15.92
CA ARG A 228 -5.08 -22.87 -16.54
C ARG A 228 -5.07 -22.35 -17.98
N LEU A 229 -4.27 -21.32 -18.26
CA LEU A 229 -4.30 -20.61 -19.54
C LEU A 229 -3.14 -21.02 -20.48
N GLY A 230 -2.14 -21.72 -19.96
CA GLY A 230 -0.94 -22.08 -20.69
C GLY A 230 -0.17 -20.88 -21.26
N TRP A 231 0.54 -21.12 -22.36
CA TRP A 231 1.31 -20.07 -23.06
C TRP A 231 0.43 -19.07 -23.79
N GLU A 232 -0.78 -19.45 -24.20
CA GLU A 232 -1.72 -18.55 -24.89
C GLU A 232 -2.24 -17.43 -23.97
N GLY A 233 -2.27 -17.67 -22.65
CA GLY A 233 -2.63 -16.68 -21.63
C GLY A 233 -1.47 -15.86 -21.06
N TRP A 234 -0.31 -15.80 -21.73
CA TRP A 234 0.87 -15.11 -21.21
C TRP A 234 0.60 -13.67 -20.78
N SER A 235 -0.22 -12.95 -21.54
CA SER A 235 -0.53 -11.55 -21.25
C SER A 235 -1.37 -11.37 -19.99
N THR A 236 -1.93 -12.44 -19.41
CA THR A 236 -2.62 -12.46 -18.13
C THR A 236 -1.67 -12.85 -17.00
N TRP A 237 -1.08 -14.05 -17.03
CA TRP A 237 -0.28 -14.54 -15.89
C TRP A 237 1.05 -13.80 -15.72
N ALA A 238 1.62 -13.25 -16.80
CA ALA A 238 2.90 -12.53 -16.73
C ALA A 238 2.77 -11.23 -15.93
N ILE A 239 1.60 -10.58 -15.93
CA ILE A 239 1.35 -9.38 -15.11
C ILE A 239 1.52 -9.75 -13.63
N TYR A 240 0.86 -10.82 -13.18
CA TYR A 240 0.87 -11.25 -11.79
C TYR A 240 2.25 -11.75 -11.36
N LEU A 241 2.97 -12.43 -12.26
CA LEU A 241 4.35 -12.81 -12.04
C LEU A 241 5.26 -11.58 -11.87
N LEU A 242 5.10 -10.56 -12.73
CA LEU A 242 5.85 -9.30 -12.65
C LEU A 242 5.57 -8.59 -11.33
N THR A 243 4.30 -8.43 -10.95
CA THR A 243 3.92 -7.74 -9.70
C THR A 243 4.39 -8.49 -8.47
N ALA A 244 4.26 -9.82 -8.44
CA ALA A 244 4.73 -10.63 -7.33
C ALA A 244 6.27 -10.59 -7.22
N GLY A 245 6.98 -10.59 -8.35
CA GLY A 245 8.44 -10.42 -8.39
C GLY A 245 8.90 -9.06 -7.87
N MET A 246 8.24 -7.98 -8.32
CA MET A 246 8.53 -6.62 -7.83
C MET A 246 8.25 -6.48 -6.34
N GLN A 247 7.10 -7.00 -5.87
CA GLN A 247 6.75 -7.02 -4.45
C GLN A 247 7.74 -7.86 -3.63
N GLY A 248 8.19 -9.00 -4.17
CA GLY A 248 9.23 -9.83 -3.58
C GLY A 248 10.56 -9.11 -3.45
N MET A 249 10.95 -8.29 -4.43
CA MET A 249 12.16 -7.47 -4.34
C MET A 249 12.06 -6.40 -3.23
N VAL A 250 10.91 -5.74 -3.08
CA VAL A 250 10.69 -4.80 -1.96
C VAL A 250 10.76 -5.53 -0.62
N LEU A 251 10.15 -6.73 -0.52
CA LEU A 251 10.17 -7.54 0.69
C LEU A 251 11.59 -7.96 1.06
N PHE A 252 12.37 -8.40 0.08
CA PHE A 252 13.77 -8.75 0.26
C PHE A 252 14.58 -7.57 0.80
N LEU A 253 14.45 -6.39 0.19
CA LEU A 253 15.12 -5.18 0.67
C LEU A 253 14.70 -4.85 2.12
N ALA A 254 13.40 -4.87 2.40
CA ALA A 254 12.87 -4.58 3.73
C ALA A 254 13.42 -5.53 4.81
N ILE A 255 13.42 -6.85 4.55
CA ILE A 255 13.98 -7.84 5.47
C ILE A 255 15.49 -7.64 5.64
N SER A 256 16.23 -7.42 4.55
CA SER A 256 17.68 -7.26 4.62
C SER A 256 18.10 -6.08 5.50
N TYR A 257 17.40 -4.95 5.41
CA TYR A 257 17.68 -3.76 6.21
C TYR A 257 17.23 -3.91 7.66
N GLU A 258 16.09 -4.56 7.90
CA GLU A 258 15.63 -4.85 9.27
C GLU A 258 16.62 -5.78 10.00
N LEU A 259 17.16 -6.79 9.31
CA LEU A 259 18.18 -7.68 9.86
C LEU A 259 19.50 -6.96 10.11
N ALA A 260 19.93 -6.08 9.20
CA ALA A 260 21.13 -5.26 9.39
C ALA A 260 20.99 -4.35 10.62
N ALA A 261 19.86 -3.63 10.74
CA ALA A 261 19.59 -2.76 11.88
C ALA A 261 19.53 -3.52 13.22
N ARG A 262 19.02 -4.76 13.23
CA ARG A 262 19.03 -5.63 14.42
C ARG A 262 20.44 -6.08 14.82
N ARG A 263 21.31 -6.31 13.84
CA ARG A 263 22.71 -6.70 14.08
C ARG A 263 23.53 -5.55 14.66
N GLU A 264 23.18 -4.31 14.33
CA GLU A 264 23.87 -3.11 14.82
C GLU A 264 23.38 -2.64 16.20
N ARG A 265 22.26 -3.18 16.73
CA ARG A 265 21.83 -2.91 18.11
C ARG A 265 22.71 -3.72 19.08
N PRO A 266 23.58 -3.07 19.88
CA PRO A 266 24.33 -3.77 20.92
C PRO A 266 23.32 -4.28 21.96
N VAL A 267 23.43 -5.56 22.32
CA VAL A 267 22.78 -6.09 23.53
C VAL A 267 23.45 -5.41 24.71
N TYR A 268 22.94 -4.27 25.17
CA TYR A 268 23.24 -3.78 26.50
C TYR A 268 22.62 -4.77 27.49
N ASN A 269 23.43 -5.74 27.92
CA ASN A 269 23.18 -6.51 29.11
C ASN A 269 23.02 -5.50 30.25
N TYR A 270 21.80 -5.31 30.73
CA TYR A 270 21.57 -4.69 32.03
C TYR A 270 22.27 -5.56 33.07
N THR A 271 23.48 -5.19 33.46
CA THR A 271 24.01 -5.60 34.75
C THR A 271 23.11 -4.98 35.81
N GLU A 272 22.41 -5.88 36.50
CA GLU A 272 21.63 -5.70 37.70
C GLU A 272 22.45 -4.95 38.77
N SER A 273 22.37 -3.63 38.81
CA SER A 273 22.79 -2.78 39.95
C SER A 273 22.54 -1.29 39.67
N ALA A 274 21.26 -0.90 39.62
CA ALA A 274 20.88 0.48 39.91
C ALA A 274 19.98 0.46 41.16
N PRO A 275 20.31 1.21 42.23
CA PRO A 275 19.50 1.21 43.44
C PRO A 275 18.11 1.80 43.14
N ALA A 276 17.07 1.18 43.71
CA ALA A 276 15.69 1.60 43.53
C ALA A 276 15.48 3.05 43.96
N SER A 277 15.01 3.89 43.04
CA SER A 277 14.60 5.27 43.33
C SER A 277 13.34 5.28 44.20
N PRO A 278 13.22 6.11 45.27
CA PRO A 278 12.18 5.96 46.28
C PRO A 278 10.81 6.56 45.92
N VAL A 279 10.52 6.85 44.64
CA VAL A 279 9.37 7.67 44.26
C VAL A 279 8.39 6.90 43.37
N ASP A 280 7.85 5.80 43.88
CA ASP A 280 6.71 5.11 43.27
C ASP A 280 5.71 4.64 44.33
N ARG A 281 5.03 5.62 44.94
CA ARG A 281 3.73 5.39 45.58
C ARG A 281 2.88 6.63 45.37
N TYR A 282 2.16 6.73 44.25
CA TYR A 282 0.79 7.23 44.22
C TYR A 282 0.08 6.80 42.93
N HIS A 283 -1.15 6.32 43.10
CA HIS A 283 -2.01 5.74 42.09
C HIS A 283 -2.54 6.74 41.04
N SER A 284 -2.62 6.25 39.80
CA SER A 284 -3.63 6.53 38.76
C SER A 284 -4.05 7.97 38.44
N SER A 285 -3.56 8.48 37.31
CA SER A 285 -4.41 9.06 36.25
C SER A 285 -3.63 9.10 34.94
N ARG A 286 -4.12 8.39 33.92
CA ARG A 286 -3.46 8.24 32.62
C ARG A 286 -3.62 9.55 31.84
N ARG A 287 -2.63 10.44 31.90
CA ARG A 287 -2.55 11.63 31.04
C ARG A 287 -2.19 11.24 29.60
N PRO A 288 -2.65 12.00 28.58
CA PRO A 288 -2.36 11.70 27.17
C PRO A 288 -0.85 11.81 26.90
N VAL A 289 -0.34 10.86 26.12
CA VAL A 289 1.04 10.87 25.62
C VAL A 289 1.14 11.97 24.58
N ALA A 290 1.65 13.14 24.98
CA ALA A 290 2.14 14.12 24.02
C ALA A 290 3.32 13.50 23.26
N ASN A 291 3.36 13.72 21.94
CA ASN A 291 4.49 13.35 21.09
C ASN A 291 5.78 13.90 21.69
N ARG A 292 6.57 13.04 22.34
CA ARG A 292 7.91 13.36 22.78
C ARG A 292 8.75 13.58 21.53
N THR A 293 8.91 14.84 21.16
CA THR A 293 10.05 15.29 20.37
C THR A 293 11.31 14.73 21.02
N TYR A 294 12.13 14.08 20.19
CA TYR A 294 13.41 13.48 20.49
C TYR A 294 14.08 14.03 21.76
N SER A 295 14.03 13.23 22.81
CA SER A 295 14.75 13.46 24.04
C SER A 295 16.18 12.93 23.84
N GLU A 296 16.99 13.64 23.07
CA GLU A 296 18.44 13.53 23.25
C GLU A 296 18.75 14.25 24.57
N GLY A 297 19.02 13.52 25.65
CA GLY A 297 19.29 14.08 26.98
C GLY A 297 18.77 13.27 28.16
N TRP A 298 17.68 12.50 27.99
CA TRP A 298 17.16 11.67 29.09
C TRP A 298 18.10 10.55 29.51
N GLU A 299 18.99 10.08 28.62
CA GLU A 299 19.98 9.04 28.95
C GLU A 299 21.04 9.52 29.96
N ARG A 300 21.23 10.85 30.10
CA ARG A 300 22.17 11.46 31.06
C ARG A 300 21.49 12.18 32.22
N GLY A 301 20.16 12.11 32.35
CA GLY A 301 19.42 12.80 33.42
C GLY A 301 19.33 14.32 33.29
N LEU A 302 19.78 14.88 32.17
CA LEU A 302 19.74 16.33 31.91
C LEU A 302 18.29 16.76 31.61
N PRO A 303 17.87 17.95 32.08
CA PRO A 303 16.52 18.45 31.88
C PRO A 303 16.22 18.76 30.41
N GLY A 304 14.93 18.87 30.09
CA GLY A 304 14.46 19.21 28.74
C GLY A 304 14.81 20.67 28.35
N PRO A 305 14.65 21.05 27.06
CA PRO A 305 14.96 22.40 26.59
C PRO A 305 14.19 23.50 27.33
N PHE A 306 14.78 24.71 27.38
CA PHE A 306 14.23 25.93 27.99
C PHE A 306 14.13 25.87 29.51
N THR A 307 15.17 25.34 30.15
CA THR A 307 15.24 25.41 31.62
C THR A 307 15.58 26.82 32.06
N GLY A 308 14.99 27.30 33.15
CA GLY A 308 15.26 28.65 33.64
C GLY A 308 16.68 28.86 34.18
N HIS A 309 17.40 27.77 34.51
CA HIS A 309 18.74 27.77 35.12
C HIS A 309 19.54 26.53 34.69
N PRO A 310 19.98 26.44 33.43
CA PRO A 310 20.72 25.28 32.93
C PRO A 310 22.01 25.00 33.71
N GLU A 311 22.63 26.03 34.27
CA GLU A 311 23.81 25.96 35.14
C GLU A 311 23.60 25.18 36.44
N LEU A 312 22.36 25.01 36.91
CA LEU A 312 22.05 24.24 38.12
C LEU A 312 21.93 22.73 37.85
N TYR A 313 21.82 22.33 36.60
CA TYR A 313 21.57 20.95 36.19
C TYR A 313 22.74 20.33 35.42
N ALA A 314 23.70 21.13 34.98
CA ALA A 314 24.94 20.67 34.39
C ALA A 314 25.94 20.26 35.49
N GLU A 315 26.41 19.02 35.45
CA GLU A 315 27.47 18.54 36.35
C GLU A 315 28.87 18.87 35.82
N THR A 316 28.99 18.98 34.49
CA THR A 316 30.21 19.34 33.77
C THR A 316 29.99 20.53 32.83
N GLU A 317 31.07 21.19 32.42
CA GLU A 317 31.03 22.28 31.43
C GLU A 317 30.52 21.77 30.06
N GLU A 318 30.86 20.53 29.71
CA GLU A 318 30.37 19.85 28.50
C GLU A 318 28.86 19.59 28.56
N ASP A 319 28.29 19.30 29.73
CA ASP A 319 26.84 19.15 29.89
C ASP A 319 26.11 20.49 29.71
N LEU A 320 26.72 21.59 30.14
CA LEU A 320 26.15 22.92 29.97
C LEU A 320 26.12 23.33 28.49
N ASP A 321 27.22 23.08 27.78
CA ASP A 321 27.33 23.31 26.34
C ASP A 321 26.32 22.44 25.56
N ASP A 322 26.17 21.16 25.92
CA ASP A 322 25.19 20.26 25.31
C ASP A 322 23.73 20.71 25.55
N ILE A 323 23.43 21.29 26.72
CA ILE A 323 22.09 21.86 27.00
C ILE A 323 21.86 23.08 26.10
N GLN A 324 22.83 23.99 25.99
CA GLN A 324 22.72 25.20 25.20
C GLN A 324 22.60 24.91 23.70
N GLU A 325 23.43 24.01 23.16
CA GLU A 325 23.39 23.65 21.74
C GLU A 325 22.06 22.97 21.37
N ARG A 326 21.46 22.21 22.29
CA ARG A 326 20.14 21.60 22.12
C ARG A 326 19.03 22.64 22.07
N GLU A 327 19.10 23.65 22.93
CA GLU A 327 18.17 24.78 22.93
C GLU A 327 18.27 25.56 21.62
N GLU A 328 19.49 25.87 21.14
CA GLU A 328 19.71 26.55 19.86
C GLU A 328 19.17 25.75 18.67
N ARG A 329 19.42 24.44 18.63
CA ARG A 329 18.89 23.54 17.60
C ARG A 329 17.36 23.43 17.61
N ALA A 330 16.72 23.61 18.77
CA ALA A 330 15.27 23.64 18.90
C ALA A 330 14.71 24.97 18.43
N ILE A 331 15.31 26.10 18.83
CA ILE A 331 14.95 27.46 18.40
C ILE A 331 15.05 27.59 16.87
N ALA A 332 16.11 27.05 16.25
CA ALA A 332 16.31 27.10 14.80
C ALA A 332 15.25 26.31 14.00
N ARG A 333 14.62 25.30 14.63
CA ARG A 333 13.58 24.46 14.02
C ARG A 333 12.16 24.90 14.37
N GLU A 334 12.02 25.91 15.24
CA GLU A 334 10.73 26.38 15.72
C GLU A 334 10.01 27.22 14.65
N ASN A 335 8.85 26.73 14.22
CA ASN A 335 8.05 27.32 13.15
C ASN A 335 6.73 27.92 13.66
N GLN A 336 6.44 27.81 14.97
CA GLN A 336 5.27 28.45 15.55
C GLN A 336 5.38 29.98 15.46
N PRO A 337 4.31 30.69 15.05
CA PRO A 337 4.37 32.14 14.77
C PRO A 337 4.89 33.01 15.92
N LEU A 338 4.68 32.57 17.16
CA LEU A 338 5.12 33.27 18.36
C LEU A 338 6.60 33.05 18.68
N LEU A 339 7.11 31.82 18.48
CA LEU A 339 8.41 31.36 18.96
C LEU A 339 9.47 31.23 17.87
N LYS A 340 9.08 31.38 16.59
CA LYS A 340 10.03 31.39 15.48
C LYS A 340 11.15 32.43 15.69
N PRO A 341 12.34 32.23 15.11
CA PRO A 341 13.40 33.24 15.12
C PRO A 341 12.86 34.62 14.69
N GLY A 342 12.95 35.60 15.59
CA GLY A 342 12.42 36.97 15.40
C GLY A 342 10.96 37.22 15.82
N GLY A 343 10.24 36.17 16.23
CA GLY A 343 8.88 36.20 16.78
C GLY A 343 8.77 36.96 18.12
N ILE A 344 7.54 37.20 18.57
CA ILE A 344 7.27 37.96 19.81
C ILE A 344 7.71 37.19 21.07
N GLY A 345 7.66 35.86 21.04
CA GLY A 345 8.12 35.00 22.13
C GLY A 345 9.58 34.55 22.01
N ASN A 346 10.37 35.13 21.09
CA ASN A 346 11.79 34.76 20.95
C ASN A 346 12.58 35.27 22.19
N PRO A 347 13.18 34.37 23.02
CA PRO A 347 13.90 34.77 24.24
C PRO A 347 15.16 35.61 23.94
N HIS A 348 15.71 35.53 22.73
CA HIS A 348 16.87 36.34 22.32
C HIS A 348 16.50 37.69 21.69
N LYS A 349 15.21 38.06 21.68
CA LYS A 349 14.76 39.36 21.18
C LYS A 349 14.82 40.39 22.30
N THR A 350 15.80 41.28 22.24
CA THR A 350 15.89 42.43 23.17
C THR A 350 14.74 43.40 22.89
N TYR A 351 13.82 43.50 23.85
CA TYR A 351 12.77 44.51 23.84
C TYR A 351 13.33 45.83 24.36
N ASN A 352 13.61 46.77 23.46
CA ASN A 352 13.97 48.13 23.83
C ASN A 352 12.71 48.85 24.33
N SER A 353 12.53 48.97 25.65
CA SER A 353 11.35 49.59 26.28
C SER A 353 11.41 51.12 26.35
N ASN A 354 12.37 51.78 25.70
CA ASN A 354 12.55 53.24 25.75
C ASN A 354 12.11 53.94 24.46
N HIS A 355 10.81 53.95 24.19
CA HIS A 355 10.19 54.98 23.36
C HIS A 355 8.83 55.35 23.97
N HIS A 356 8.86 56.38 24.82
CA HIS A 356 7.70 57.20 25.17
C HIS A 356 7.80 58.53 24.44
#